data_AF-A0A7S0U024-F1
#
_entry.id   AF-A0A7S0U024-F1
#
_cell.length_a   1.000
_cell.length_b   1.000
_cell.length_c   1.000
_cell.angle_alpha   90.00
_cell.angle_beta   90.00
_cell.angle_gamma   90.00
#
_symmetry.space_group_name_H-M   'P 1'
#
loop_
_entity.id
_entity.type
_entity.pdbx_description
1 polymer ?
#
loop_
_entity_poly.entity_id
_entity_poly.type
_entity_poly.pdbx_seq_one_letter_code
_entity_poly.pdbx_strand_id
1 'polypeptide(L)'
;GGGGAPGGGGGLVPSIAVALAMHSDSHTALLQRAVPLVGDESWAQYKAAVWVSSSEELRRYCEALGRKLYQRARDPWEAALFFVLARKTSALSQLFKAHDDAKVASFLLRDFASCEHSRLAARKNAFSLMGKHKFGGAAAFFILGGSVKEAVHLFIYNERNLDAALLICRLAP
;
A
#
# COMPACT_ATOMS: atom_id res chain seq x y z
N GLY A 1 22.60 43.20 -5.09
CA GLY A 1 23.40 42.00 -4.79
C GLY A 1 22.80 41.33 -3.58
N GLY A 2 22.67 39.99 -3.64
CA GLY A 2 22.30 39.12 -2.52
C GLY A 2 20.82 39.16 -2.14
N GLY A 3 20.10 38.05 -1.99
CA GLY A 3 20.50 36.65 -2.05
C GLY A 3 19.24 35.79 -2.04
N GLY A 4 19.26 34.72 -2.82
CA GLY A 4 18.27 33.66 -2.69
C GLY A 4 18.55 32.80 -1.45
N ALA A 5 17.49 32.19 -0.93
CA ALA A 5 17.59 30.92 -0.23
C ALA A 5 16.21 30.21 -0.25
N PRO A 6 16.20 28.87 -0.15
CA PRO A 6 15.18 27.99 -0.72
C PRO A 6 14.38 27.25 0.37
N GLY A 7 13.44 26.38 -0.02
CA GLY A 7 13.04 25.28 0.87
C GLY A 7 11.59 24.84 0.71
N GLY A 8 11.39 23.71 0.02
CA GLY A 8 10.18 22.91 0.12
C GLY A 8 9.96 22.50 1.58
N GLY A 9 8.93 23.09 2.20
CA GLY A 9 8.50 22.73 3.54
C GLY A 9 7.49 21.60 3.46
N GLY A 10 7.93 20.38 3.75
CA GLY A 10 7.02 19.28 4.08
C GLY A 10 6.16 19.68 5.28
N GLY A 11 4.96 20.18 5.01
CA GLY A 11 4.06 20.71 6.04
C GLY A 11 3.57 19.58 6.94
N LEU A 12 4.01 19.56 8.21
CA LEU A 12 3.37 18.74 9.23
C LEU A 12 1.90 19.16 9.35
N VAL A 13 0.99 18.31 8.88
CA VAL A 13 -0.45 18.51 9.05
C VAL A 13 -0.76 18.60 10.55
N PRO A 14 -1.37 19.68 11.04
CA PRO A 14 -1.69 19.86 12.46
C PRO A 14 -2.58 18.74 13.00
N SER A 15 -2.37 18.33 14.25
CA SER A 15 -3.19 17.31 14.94
C SER A 15 -4.67 17.67 15.01
N ILE A 16 -5.01 18.96 15.04
CA ILE A 16 -6.40 19.43 14.98
C ILE A 16 -7.02 19.22 13.60
N ALA A 17 -6.24 19.34 12.52
CA ALA A 17 -6.73 19.05 11.16
C ALA A 17 -6.98 17.55 10.98
N VAL A 18 -6.18 16.70 11.64
CA VAL A 18 -6.43 15.26 11.77
C VAL A 18 -7.75 14.99 12.51
N ALA A 19 -7.93 15.58 13.68
CA ALA A 19 -9.13 15.38 14.50
C ALA A 19 -10.41 15.89 13.82
N LEU A 20 -10.36 17.06 13.18
CA LEU A 20 -11.49 17.63 12.44
C LEU A 20 -11.86 16.80 11.22
N ALA A 21 -10.85 16.28 10.52
CA ALA A 21 -11.12 15.44 9.38
C ALA A 21 -11.61 14.04 9.76
N MET A 22 -11.29 13.53 10.96
CA MET A 22 -11.93 12.32 11.54
C MET A 22 -13.40 12.52 11.90
N HIS A 23 -13.82 13.77 12.12
CA HIS A 23 -15.22 14.14 12.44
C HIS A 23 -15.97 14.69 11.22
N SER A 24 -15.36 14.66 10.04
CA SER A 24 -15.98 15.15 8.82
C SER A 24 -16.77 14.03 8.15
N ASP A 25 -18.08 14.22 7.96
CA ASP A 25 -18.94 13.29 7.22
C ASP A 25 -18.58 13.15 5.72
N SER A 26 -17.58 13.89 5.24
CA SER A 26 -17.10 13.94 3.86
C SER A 26 -15.75 13.23 3.62
N HIS A 27 -15.48 12.14 4.35
CA HIS A 27 -14.28 11.31 4.16
C HIS A 27 -14.07 10.89 2.69
N THR A 28 -15.15 10.51 1.99
CA THR A 28 -15.10 10.04 0.59
C THR A 28 -14.63 11.14 -0.38
N ALA A 29 -15.07 12.38 -0.19
CA ALA A 29 -14.68 13.52 -1.02
C ALA A 29 -13.21 13.92 -0.82
N LEU A 30 -12.70 13.80 0.41
CA LEU A 30 -11.29 14.02 0.72
C LEU A 30 -10.40 12.94 0.10
N LEU A 31 -10.81 11.67 0.14
CA LEU A 31 -10.08 10.58 -0.50
C LEU A 31 -9.98 10.76 -2.02
N GLN A 32 -11.08 11.16 -2.67
CA GLN A 32 -11.09 11.46 -4.11
C GLN A 32 -10.13 12.59 -4.49
N ARG A 33 -9.94 13.58 -3.61
CA ARG A 33 -8.97 14.67 -3.80
C ARG A 33 -7.53 14.29 -3.46
N ALA A 34 -7.33 13.33 -2.55
CA ALA A 34 -6.00 12.86 -2.15
C ALA A 34 -5.33 11.96 -3.20
N VAL A 35 -6.10 11.11 -3.90
CA VAL A 35 -5.55 10.20 -4.93
C VAL A 35 -4.81 10.96 -6.04
N PRO A 36 -5.32 12.06 -6.61
CA PRO A 36 -4.60 12.88 -7.60
C PRO A 36 -3.28 13.50 -7.10
N LEU A 37 -3.08 13.64 -5.80
CA LEU A 37 -1.87 14.24 -5.21
C LEU A 37 -0.72 13.23 -5.01
N VAL A 38 -0.96 11.94 -5.28
CA VAL A 38 0.06 10.88 -5.29
C VAL A 38 1.14 11.18 -6.33
N GLY A 39 2.21 11.86 -5.92
CA GLY A 39 3.26 12.35 -6.81
C GLY A 39 4.01 13.58 -6.29
N ASP A 40 3.30 14.55 -5.70
CA ASP A 40 3.88 15.86 -5.33
C ASP A 40 4.29 15.96 -3.86
N GLU A 41 3.58 15.31 -2.94
CA GLU A 41 3.95 15.25 -1.52
C GLU A 41 3.67 13.86 -0.97
N SER A 42 4.73 13.09 -0.72
CA SER A 42 4.69 11.69 -0.26
C SER A 42 3.98 11.47 1.09
N TRP A 43 3.68 12.54 1.83
CA TRP A 43 3.28 12.51 3.24
C TRP A 43 1.76 12.62 3.51
N ALA A 44 0.96 13.09 2.55
CA ALA A 44 -0.48 13.28 2.77
C ALA A 44 -1.33 12.02 2.46
N GLN A 45 -0.73 11.02 1.82
CA GLN A 45 -1.47 9.93 1.14
C GLN A 45 -1.83 8.75 2.06
N TYR A 46 -1.23 8.67 3.25
CA TYR A 46 -1.38 7.52 4.12
C TYR A 46 -2.10 7.82 5.45
N LYS A 47 -2.32 9.10 5.76
CA LYS A 47 -3.21 9.53 6.86
C LYS A 47 -4.67 9.14 6.66
N ALA A 48 -5.04 8.70 5.45
CA ALA A 48 -6.32 8.05 5.17
C ALA A 48 -6.57 6.86 6.12
N ALA A 49 -5.53 6.12 6.51
CA ALA A 49 -5.64 5.03 7.48
C ALA A 49 -6.01 5.52 8.89
N VAL A 50 -5.83 6.80 9.22
CA VAL A 50 -6.20 7.38 10.51
C VAL A 50 -7.62 7.92 10.46
N TRP A 51 -8.06 8.51 9.34
CA TRP A 51 -9.29 9.33 9.30
C TRP A 51 -10.50 8.60 8.71
N VAL A 52 -10.29 7.60 7.86
CA VAL A 52 -11.41 6.87 7.23
C VAL A 52 -11.97 5.84 8.20
N SER A 53 -13.21 5.97 8.63
CA SER A 53 -13.84 5.03 9.55
C SER A 53 -14.15 3.67 8.90
N SER A 54 -14.56 3.66 7.64
CA SER A 54 -14.98 2.45 6.92
C SER A 54 -13.81 1.67 6.31
N SER A 55 -13.66 0.40 6.70
CA SER A 55 -12.71 -0.52 6.07
C SER A 55 -13.01 -0.77 4.58
N GLU A 56 -14.25 -0.57 4.13
CA GLU A 56 -14.60 -0.74 2.71
C GLU A 56 -14.15 0.46 1.87
N GLU A 57 -14.38 1.68 2.36
CA GLU A 57 -13.88 2.89 1.70
C GLU A 57 -12.35 2.90 1.63
N LEU A 58 -11.69 2.46 2.70
CA LEU A 58 -10.23 2.37 2.73
C LEU A 58 -9.69 1.33 1.74
N ARG A 59 -10.42 0.23 1.48
CA ARG A 59 -10.07 -0.73 0.41
C ARG A 59 -10.24 -0.14 -0.98
N ARG A 60 -11.33 0.62 -1.22
CA ARG A 60 -11.53 1.33 -2.49
C ARG A 60 -10.43 2.37 -2.73
N TYR A 61 -10.02 3.07 -1.68
CA TYR A 61 -8.88 3.99 -1.72
C TYR A 61 -7.56 3.26 -2.07
N CYS A 62 -7.27 2.13 -1.43
CA CYS A 62 -6.10 1.31 -1.76
C CYS A 62 -6.11 0.87 -3.22
N GLU A 63 -7.26 0.44 -3.75
CA GLU A 63 -7.38 0.06 -5.15
C GLU A 63 -7.07 1.23 -6.11
N ALA A 64 -7.62 2.42 -5.83
CA ALA A 64 -7.35 3.63 -6.62
C ALA A 64 -5.87 4.04 -6.54
N LEU A 65 -5.27 3.97 -5.34
CA LEU A 65 -3.87 4.25 -5.10
C LEU A 65 -2.96 3.28 -5.85
N GLY A 66 -3.24 1.97 -5.78
CA GLY A 66 -2.50 0.94 -6.49
C GLY A 66 -2.54 1.13 -8.01
N ARG A 67 -3.71 1.46 -8.58
CA ARG A 67 -3.83 1.79 -10.01
C ARG A 67 -2.95 2.98 -10.40
N LYS A 68 -2.95 4.03 -9.59
CA LYS A 68 -2.16 5.23 -9.87
C LYS A 68 -0.65 4.98 -9.75
N LEU A 69 -0.23 4.25 -8.72
CA LEU A 69 1.18 3.86 -8.56
C LEU A 69 1.67 3.01 -9.76
N TYR A 70 0.84 2.07 -10.21
CA TYR A 70 1.14 1.28 -11.41
C TYR A 70 1.23 2.15 -12.67
N GLN A 71 0.31 3.10 -12.86
CA GLN A 71 0.36 4.02 -14.01
C GLN A 71 1.65 4.85 -14.05
N ARG A 72 2.15 5.25 -12.88
CA ARG A 72 3.37 6.05 -12.74
C ARG A 72 4.64 5.22 -12.93
N ALA A 73 4.79 4.15 -12.16
CA ALA A 73 6.03 3.36 -12.12
C ALA A 73 6.10 2.30 -13.23
N ARG A 74 4.94 1.89 -13.77
CA ARG A 74 4.78 0.73 -14.68
C ARG A 74 5.30 -0.59 -14.12
N ASP A 75 5.56 -0.65 -12.81
CA ASP A 75 5.96 -1.85 -12.08
C ASP A 75 4.78 -2.42 -11.27
N PRO A 76 4.33 -3.66 -11.51
CA PRO A 76 3.28 -4.29 -10.71
C PRO A 76 3.69 -4.51 -9.24
N TRP A 77 4.99 -4.58 -8.92
CA TRP A 77 5.47 -4.76 -7.55
C TRP A 77 5.23 -3.54 -6.65
N GLU A 78 5.30 -2.33 -7.21
CA GLU A 78 4.98 -1.07 -6.52
C GLU A 78 3.50 -0.99 -6.12
N ALA A 79 2.62 -1.57 -6.95
CA ALA A 79 1.18 -1.58 -6.70
C ALA A 79 0.70 -2.79 -5.88
N ALA A 80 1.53 -3.83 -5.74
CA ALA A 80 1.16 -5.13 -5.21
C ALA A 80 0.53 -5.06 -3.81
N LEU A 81 1.14 -4.31 -2.89
CA LEU A 81 0.65 -4.15 -1.52
C LEU A 81 -0.80 -3.64 -1.51
N PHE A 82 -1.07 -2.58 -2.26
CA PHE A 82 -2.37 -1.92 -2.25
C PHE A 82 -3.47 -2.78 -2.87
N PHE A 83 -3.17 -3.53 -3.92
CA PHE A 83 -4.13 -4.48 -4.49
C PHE A 83 -4.42 -5.65 -3.54
N VAL A 84 -3.43 -6.13 -2.78
CA VAL A 84 -3.65 -7.16 -1.76
C VAL A 84 -4.50 -6.62 -0.60
N LEU A 85 -4.20 -5.43 -0.09
CA LEU A 85 -5.00 -4.78 0.96
C LEU A 85 -6.44 -4.50 0.51
N ALA A 86 -6.63 -4.17 -0.78
CA ALA A 86 -7.95 -4.01 -1.40
C ALA A 86 -8.71 -5.34 -1.63
N ARG A 87 -8.08 -6.49 -1.38
CA ARG A 87 -8.61 -7.84 -1.68
C ARG A 87 -8.88 -8.06 -3.19
N LYS A 88 -8.02 -7.49 -4.04
CA LYS A 88 -8.11 -7.53 -5.51
C LYS A 88 -6.93 -8.31 -6.13
N THR A 89 -6.64 -9.50 -5.60
CA THR A 89 -5.55 -10.36 -6.09
C THR A 89 -5.71 -10.78 -7.55
N SER A 90 -6.95 -10.94 -8.03
CA SER A 90 -7.24 -11.21 -9.46
C SER A 90 -6.80 -10.06 -10.37
N ALA A 91 -7.03 -8.80 -9.97
CA ALA A 91 -6.57 -7.64 -10.73
C ALA A 91 -5.04 -7.57 -10.75
N LEU A 92 -4.40 -7.82 -9.60
CA LEU A 92 -2.94 -7.90 -9.52
C LEU A 92 -2.36 -9.01 -10.40
N SER A 93 -2.99 -10.19 -10.43
CA SER A 93 -2.62 -11.30 -11.31
C SER A 93 -2.65 -10.87 -12.78
N GLN A 94 -3.68 -10.13 -13.21
CA GLN A 94 -3.76 -9.61 -14.58
C GLN A 94 -2.63 -8.61 -14.90
N LEU A 95 -2.23 -7.76 -13.94
CA LEU A 95 -1.09 -6.86 -14.12
C LEU A 95 0.22 -7.63 -14.32
N PHE A 96 0.44 -8.70 -13.55
CA PHE A 96 1.63 -9.56 -13.74
C PHE A 96 1.60 -10.33 -15.07
N LYS A 97 0.43 -10.77 -15.55
CA LYS A 97 0.31 -11.36 -16.90
C LYS A 97 0.67 -10.36 -17.99
N ALA A 98 0.22 -9.11 -17.86
CA ALA A 98 0.56 -8.04 -18.81
C ALA A 98 2.06 -7.68 -18.79
N HIS A 99 2.76 -8.01 -17.70
CA HIS A 99 4.20 -7.85 -17.54
C HIS A 99 4.98 -9.16 -17.81
N ASP A 100 4.36 -10.12 -18.49
CA ASP A 100 4.98 -11.41 -18.88
C ASP A 100 5.49 -12.26 -17.70
N ASP A 101 4.94 -12.06 -16.49
CA ASP A 101 5.25 -12.86 -15.30
C ASP A 101 4.08 -13.81 -14.97
N ALA A 102 3.87 -14.79 -15.86
CA ALA A 102 2.81 -15.79 -15.72
C ALA A 102 2.94 -16.64 -14.44
N LYS A 103 4.17 -16.78 -13.92
CA LYS A 103 4.44 -17.55 -12.70
C LYS A 103 3.89 -16.82 -11.47
N VAL A 104 4.17 -15.53 -11.32
CA VAL A 104 3.60 -14.74 -10.22
C VAL A 104 2.09 -14.60 -10.39
N ALA A 105 1.62 -14.38 -11.62
CA ALA A 105 0.19 -14.28 -11.90
C ALA A 105 -0.60 -15.52 -11.47
N SER A 106 -0.12 -16.72 -11.80
CA SER A 106 -0.77 -17.97 -11.40
C SER A 106 -0.65 -18.23 -9.90
N PHE A 107 0.48 -17.84 -9.28
CA PHE A 107 0.65 -17.93 -7.83
C PHE A 107 -0.38 -17.09 -7.07
N LEU A 108 -0.66 -15.87 -7.51
CA LEU A 108 -1.63 -14.95 -6.88
C LEU A 108 -3.09 -15.44 -6.90
N LEU A 109 -3.40 -16.42 -7.76
CA LEU A 109 -4.74 -17.01 -7.87
C LEU A 109 -4.91 -18.28 -7.01
N ARG A 110 -3.88 -18.71 -6.30
CA ARG A 110 -3.97 -19.84 -5.37
C ARG A 110 -4.85 -19.49 -4.18
N ASP A 111 -5.41 -20.53 -3.56
CA ASP A 111 -6.06 -20.36 -2.27
C ASP A 111 -4.99 -20.20 -1.17
N PHE A 112 -5.04 -19.06 -0.50
CA PHE A 112 -4.21 -18.72 0.67
C PHE A 112 -5.00 -18.75 1.98
N ALA A 113 -6.33 -18.87 1.92
CA ALA A 113 -7.20 -18.86 3.09
C ALA A 113 -7.15 -20.21 3.81
N SER A 114 -7.21 -21.31 3.07
CA SER A 114 -7.28 -22.66 3.65
C SER A 114 -6.05 -23.54 3.40
N CYS A 115 -5.15 -23.15 2.50
CA CYS A 115 -3.98 -23.96 2.14
C CYS A 115 -2.67 -23.46 2.79
N GLU A 116 -2.18 -24.21 3.79
CA GLU A 116 -0.90 -23.89 4.47
C GLU A 116 0.31 -23.92 3.54
N HIS A 117 0.33 -24.82 2.56
CA HIS A 117 1.43 -24.91 1.61
C HIS A 117 1.55 -23.62 0.77
N SER A 118 0.42 -23.06 0.33
CA SER A 118 0.38 -21.77 -0.36
C SER A 118 0.89 -20.64 0.52
N ARG A 119 0.49 -20.62 1.80
CA ARG A 119 0.96 -19.61 2.77
C ARG A 119 2.46 -19.68 3.01
N LEU A 120 2.99 -20.89 3.20
CA LEU A 120 4.42 -21.10 3.38
C LEU A 120 5.22 -20.68 2.14
N ALA A 121 4.73 -21.00 0.94
CA ALA A 121 5.34 -20.56 -0.30
C ALA A 121 5.33 -19.03 -0.43
N ALA A 122 4.24 -18.36 -0.03
CA ALA A 122 4.15 -16.90 -0.04
C ALA A 122 5.19 -16.27 0.88
N ARG A 123 5.34 -16.79 2.11
CA ARG A 123 6.37 -16.32 3.06
C ARG A 123 7.79 -16.48 2.50
N LYS A 124 8.11 -17.63 1.91
CA LYS A 124 9.43 -17.85 1.27
C LYS A 124 9.67 -16.87 0.12
N ASN A 125 8.66 -16.66 -0.72
CA ASN A 125 8.75 -15.69 -1.82
C ASN A 125 8.91 -14.25 -1.31
N ALA A 126 8.26 -13.90 -0.19
CA ALA A 126 8.41 -12.58 0.43
C ALA A 126 9.86 -12.30 0.85
N PHE A 127 10.53 -13.25 1.51
CA PHE A 127 11.94 -13.12 1.86
C PHE A 127 12.85 -12.98 0.62
N SER A 128 12.54 -13.69 -0.47
CA SER A 128 13.28 -13.51 -1.74
C SER A 128 13.11 -12.10 -2.31
N LEU A 129 11.92 -11.50 -2.19
CA LEU A 129 11.66 -10.12 -2.63
C LEU A 129 12.34 -9.08 -1.76
N MET A 130 12.47 -9.31 -0.45
CA MET A 130 13.25 -8.44 0.44
C MET A 130 14.71 -8.35 0.00
N GLY A 131 15.33 -9.48 -0.35
CA GLY A 131 16.71 -9.49 -0.87
C GLY A 131 16.89 -8.74 -2.19
N LYS A 132 15.79 -8.47 -2.91
CA LYS A 132 15.76 -7.69 -4.16
C LYS A 132 15.30 -6.24 -3.94
N HIS A 133 15.19 -5.78 -2.69
CA HIS A 133 14.67 -4.46 -2.33
C HIS A 133 13.25 -4.16 -2.86
N LYS A 134 12.44 -5.20 -3.11
CA LYS A 134 11.04 -5.07 -3.58
C LYS A 134 10.08 -5.13 -2.41
N PHE A 135 10.08 -4.09 -1.58
CA PHE A 135 9.39 -4.09 -0.29
C PHE A 135 7.86 -4.16 -0.39
N GLY A 136 7.25 -3.43 -1.33
CA GLY A 136 5.80 -3.51 -1.59
C GLY A 136 5.35 -4.92 -1.97
N GLY A 137 6.11 -5.59 -2.82
CA GLY A 137 5.89 -6.99 -3.18
C GLY A 137 6.09 -7.97 -2.02
N ALA A 138 7.15 -7.79 -1.24
CA ALA A 138 7.44 -8.62 -0.08
C ALA A 138 6.31 -8.54 0.95
N ALA A 139 5.84 -7.33 1.30
CA ALA A 139 4.72 -7.16 2.21
C ALA A 139 3.43 -7.76 1.69
N ALA A 140 3.13 -7.60 0.40
CA ALA A 140 1.97 -8.24 -0.22
C ALA A 140 1.99 -9.77 -0.01
N PHE A 141 3.15 -10.41 -0.20
CA PHE A 141 3.30 -11.84 0.01
C PHE A 141 3.33 -12.26 1.47
N PHE A 142 3.86 -11.44 2.38
CA PHE A 142 3.73 -11.68 3.82
C PHE A 142 2.26 -11.67 4.27
N ILE A 143 1.45 -10.73 3.78
CA ILE A 143 0.02 -10.66 4.06
C ILE A 143 -0.70 -11.90 3.50
N LEU A 144 -0.45 -12.28 2.24
CA LEU A 144 -1.00 -13.51 1.66
C LEU A 144 -0.55 -14.77 2.42
N GLY A 145 0.65 -14.75 2.99
CA GLY A 145 1.18 -15.81 3.83
C GLY A 145 0.63 -15.81 5.26
N GLY A 146 -0.22 -14.86 5.65
CA GLY A 146 -0.71 -14.73 7.03
C GLY A 146 0.35 -14.26 8.03
N SER A 147 1.42 -13.62 7.55
CA SER A 147 2.56 -13.10 8.31
C SER A 147 2.48 -11.57 8.38
N VAL A 148 1.40 -11.04 8.97
CA VAL A 148 1.13 -9.59 9.01
C VAL A 148 2.21 -8.85 9.82
N LYS A 149 2.71 -9.46 10.90
CA LYS A 149 3.76 -8.89 11.75
C LYS A 149 5.03 -8.61 10.94
N GLU A 150 5.44 -9.54 10.09
CA GLU A 150 6.61 -9.38 9.22
C GLU A 150 6.38 -8.25 8.19
N ALA A 151 5.18 -8.14 7.63
CA ALA A 151 4.83 -7.04 6.72
C ALA A 151 4.91 -5.66 7.41
N VAL A 152 4.40 -5.56 8.64
CA VAL A 152 4.46 -4.34 9.46
C VAL A 152 5.90 -3.99 9.82
N HIS A 153 6.68 -4.96 10.28
CA HIS A 153 8.10 -4.78 10.60
C HIS A 153 8.89 -4.28 9.39
N LEU A 154 8.62 -4.83 8.20
CA LEU A 154 9.27 -4.38 6.97
C LEU A 154 9.07 -2.89 6.73
N PHE A 155 7.85 -2.40 6.89
CA PHE A 155 7.54 -0.99 6.65
C PHE A 155 8.07 -0.06 7.75
N ILE A 156 8.13 -0.51 9.00
CA ILE A 156 8.68 0.28 10.11
C ILE A 156 10.20 0.38 10.00
N TYR A 157 10.90 -0.73 9.78
CA TYR A 157 12.36 -0.77 9.92
C TYR A 157 13.11 -0.56 8.60
N ASN A 158 12.58 -1.03 7.47
CA ASN A 158 13.24 -0.90 6.18
C ASN A 158 12.81 0.38 5.45
N GLU A 159 11.49 0.58 5.29
CA GLU A 159 10.94 1.73 4.55
C GLU A 159 10.74 2.98 5.41
N ARG A 160 10.80 2.86 6.74
CA ARG A 160 10.52 3.95 7.71
C ARG A 160 9.16 4.64 7.46
N ASN A 161 8.19 3.88 6.99
CA ASN A 161 6.86 4.36 6.63
C ASN A 161 5.81 3.77 7.58
N LEU A 162 5.59 4.48 8.70
CA LEU A 162 4.62 4.15 9.75
C LEU A 162 3.17 4.14 9.24
N ASP A 163 2.95 4.93 8.22
CA ASP A 163 1.68 5.27 7.62
C ASP A 163 1.14 4.08 6.80
N ALA A 164 2.00 3.47 5.99
CA ALA A 164 1.74 2.18 5.35
C ALA A 164 1.64 1.03 6.35
N ALA A 165 2.44 1.04 7.42
CA ALA A 165 2.34 0.03 8.49
C ALA A 165 0.97 0.07 9.19
N LEU A 166 0.45 1.25 9.48
CA LEU A 166 -0.89 1.43 10.05
C LEU A 166 -1.99 0.95 9.09
N LEU A 167 -1.85 1.24 7.80
CA LEU A 167 -2.76 0.77 6.77
C LEU A 167 -2.81 -0.76 6.71
N ILE A 168 -1.64 -1.42 6.81
CA ILE A 168 -1.54 -2.89 6.90
C ILE A 168 -2.26 -3.39 8.15
N CYS A 169 -1.99 -2.81 9.32
CA CYS A 169 -2.64 -3.21 10.57
C CYS A 169 -4.17 -3.11 10.53
N ARG A 170 -4.75 -2.12 9.82
CA ARG A 170 -6.21 -1.97 9.70
C ARG A 170 -6.87 -2.89 8.69
N LEU A 171 -6.17 -3.26 7.62
CA LEU A 171 -6.78 -3.92 6.46
C LEU A 171 -6.37 -5.38 6.27
N ALA A 172 -5.24 -5.80 6.84
CA ALA A 172 -4.82 -7.18 6.80
C ALA A 172 -5.86 -8.10 7.49
N PRO A 173 -6.06 -9.33 6.97
CA PRO A 173 -7.04 -10.28 7.49
C PRO A 173 -6.63 -10.89 8.84
#